data_AF-A0A922VHK0-F1
#
_entry.id   AF-A0A922VHK0-F1
#
_cell.length_a   1.000
_cell.length_b   1.000
_cell.length_c   1.000
_cell.angle_alpha   90.00
_cell.angle_beta   90.00
_cell.angle_gamma   90.00
#
_symmetry.space_group_name_H-M   'P 1'
#
loop_
_entity.id
_entity.type
_entity.pdbx_description
1 polymer ?
#
loop_
_entity_poly.entity_id
_entity_poly.type
_entity_poly.pdbx_seq_one_letter_code
_entity_poly.pdbx_strand_id
1 'polypeptide(L)' 'GPVETEFFEANAMPDVAFRRFASGPAPVIRDGLRALRANRAVKVSGAANATLAFLTRLAPRIVSRRAAAAIQRKRG' A
#
# COMPACT_ATOMS: atom_id res chain seq x y z
N GLY A 1 -2.34 0.13 -1.36
CA GLY A 1 -2.26 -1.18 -2.03
C GLY A 1 -1.28 -1.08 -3.17
N PRO A 2 -0.81 -2.20 -3.72
CA PRO A 2 0.06 -2.19 -4.89
C PRO A 2 -0.67 -1.53 -6.08
N VAL A 3 0.10 -0.84 -6.91
CA VAL A 3 -0.40 -0.13 -8.09
C VAL A 3 0.35 -0.66 -9.29
N GLU A 4 -0.37 -1.10 -10.32
CA GLU A 4 0.27 -1.59 -11.53
C GLU A 4 0.96 -0.44 -12.26
N THR A 5 2.28 -0.56 -12.42
CA THR A 5 3.15 0.42 -13.08
C THR A 5 4.33 -0.30 -13.73
N GLU A 6 5.00 0.36 -14.66
CA GLU A 6 6.20 -0.14 -15.37
C GLU A 6 7.33 -0.56 -14.41
N PHE A 7 7.34 -0.01 -13.19
CA PHE A 7 8.28 -0.39 -12.13
C PHE A 7 8.29 -1.91 -11.87
N PHE A 8 7.13 -2.58 -11.93
CA PHE A 8 7.04 -4.01 -11.66
C PHE A 8 7.63 -4.87 -12.78
N GLU A 9 7.50 -4.39 -14.02
CA GLU A 9 8.07 -5.03 -15.20
C GLU A 9 9.60 -4.85 -15.21
N ALA A 10 10.08 -3.62 -14.98
CA ALA A 10 11.51 -3.29 -14.97
C ALA A 10 12.30 -4.03 -13.88
N ASN A 11 11.67 -4.40 -12.76
CA ASN A 11 12.32 -5.09 -11.64
C ASN A 11 12.09 -6.61 -11.65
N ALA A 12 11.56 -7.16 -12.74
CA ALA A 12 11.22 -8.59 -12.83
C ALA A 12 10.48 -9.07 -11.57
N MET A 13 9.46 -8.33 -11.15
CA MET A 13 8.56 -8.69 -10.04
C MET A 13 7.22 -9.25 -10.57
N PRO A 14 7.19 -10.39 -11.30
CA PRO A 14 5.95 -10.98 -11.80
C PRO A 14 5.26 -11.78 -10.69
N ASP A 15 5.07 -11.21 -9.51
CA ASP A 15 4.34 -11.92 -8.47
C ASP A 15 2.84 -11.87 -8.79
N VAL A 16 2.29 -13.03 -9.17
CA VAL A 16 0.87 -13.24 -9.50
C VAL A 16 -0.04 -12.79 -8.35
N ALA A 17 0.43 -12.94 -7.11
CA ALA A 17 -0.30 -12.46 -5.93
C ALA A 17 -0.36 -10.93 -5.89
N PHE A 18 0.73 -10.23 -6.24
CA PHE A 18 0.72 -8.76 -6.29
C PHE A 18 -0.19 -8.23 -7.39
N ARG A 19 -0.17 -8.83 -8.59
CA ARG A 19 -1.09 -8.44 -9.69
C ARG A 19 -2.55 -8.60 -9.29
N ARG A 20 -2.90 -9.68 -8.58
CA ARG A 20 -4.28 -9.91 -8.12
C ARG A 20 -4.82 -8.83 -7.19
N PHE A 21 -3.95 -8.19 -6.40
CA PHE A 21 -4.33 -7.12 -5.48
C PHE A 21 -3.96 -5.72 -5.99
N ALA A 22 -3.34 -5.63 -7.17
CA ALA A 22 -2.97 -4.35 -7.76
C ALA A 22 -4.20 -3.67 -8.34
N SER A 23 -4.32 -2.37 -8.06
CA SER A 23 -5.24 -1.51 -8.79
C SER A 23 -4.50 -0.78 -9.91
N GLY A 24 -5.21 -0.41 -10.97
CA GLY A 24 -4.67 0.51 -11.97
C GLY A 24 -4.26 1.86 -11.34
N PRO A 25 -3.45 2.67 -12.04
CA PRO A 25 -2.90 3.92 -11.50
C PRO A 25 -3.93 5.06 -11.40
N ALA A 26 -4.93 5.10 -12.29
CA ALA A 26 -5.85 6.23 -12.39
C ALA A 26 -6.62 6.58 -11.09
N PRO A 27 -7.17 5.62 -10.31
CA PRO A 27 -7.80 5.92 -9.03
C PRO A 27 -6.86 6.55 -8.01
N VAL A 28 -5.60 6.09 -7.96
CA VAL A 28 -4.60 6.61 -7.01
C VAL A 28 -4.19 8.03 -7.38
N ILE A 29 -3.98 8.30 -8.67
CA ILE A 29 -3.66 9.64 -9.19
C ILE A 29 -4.80 10.61 -8.87
N ARG A 30 -6.05 10.23 -9.17
CA ARG A 30 -7.23 11.05 -8.88
C ARG A 30 -7.37 11.39 -7.39
N ASP A 31 -7.20 10.39 -6.52
CA ASP A 31 -7.26 10.57 -5.07
C ASP A 31 -6.15 11.49 -4.57
N GLY A 32 -4.93 11.33 -5.10
CA GLY A 32 -3.77 12.16 -4.78
C GLY A 32 -3.98 13.62 -5.20
N LEU A 33 -4.40 13.87 -6.44
CA LEU A 33 -4.70 15.22 -6.93
C LEU A 33 -5.82 15.90 -6.13
N ARG A 34 -6.86 15.15 -5.74
CA ARG A 34 -7.92 15.67 -4.89
C ARG A 34 -7.41 16.08 -3.51
N ALA A 35 -6.55 15.24 -2.89
CA ALA A 35 -5.97 15.55 -1.59
C ALA A 35 -5.01 16.73 -1.64
N LEU A 36 -4.21 16.83 -2.70
CA LEU A 36 -3.30 17.94 -2.94
C LEU A 36 -4.05 19.28 -3.06
N ARG A 37 -5.13 19.32 -3.85
CA ARG A 37 -6.00 20.50 -3.96
C ARG A 37 -6.63 20.92 -2.63
N ALA A 38 -6.84 19.97 -1.73
CA ALA A 38 -7.35 20.22 -0.38
C ALA A 38 -6.23 20.48 0.66
N ASN A 39 -4.99 20.72 0.21
CA ASN A 39 -3.81 20.95 1.04
C ASN A 39 -3.55 19.85 2.09
N ARG A 40 -3.83 18.59 1.74
CA ARG A 40 -3.57 17.44 2.63
C ARG A 40 -2.22 16.83 2.30
N ALA A 41 -1.31 16.87 3.28
CA ALA A 41 0.04 16.31 3.14
C ALA A 41 0.07 14.77 3.00
N VAL A 42 -0.93 14.06 3.52
CA VAL A 42 -0.97 12.58 3.50
C VAL A 42 -2.34 12.10 3.03
N LYS A 43 -2.35 11.22 2.02
CA LYS A 43 -3.55 10.53 1.53
C LYS A 43 -3.26 9.06 1.26
N VAL A 44 -4.02 8.19 1.92
CA VAL A 44 -4.07 6.76 1.61
C VAL A 44 -5.30 6.49 0.73
N SER A 45 -5.07 5.89 -0.44
CA SER A 45 -6.10 5.60 -1.45
C SER A 45 -6.71 4.21 -1.25
N GLY A 46 -8.02 4.09 -1.44
CA GLY A 46 -8.80 2.87 -1.20
C GLY A 46 -9.18 2.62 0.27
N ALA A 47 -10.41 2.18 0.50
CA ALA A 47 -10.98 2.03 1.85
C ALA A 47 -10.21 1.01 2.70
N ALA A 48 -9.91 -0.17 2.17
CA ALA A 48 -9.15 -1.20 2.89
C ALA A 48 -7.76 -0.71 3.33
N ASN A 49 -7.05 0.02 2.46
CA ASN A 49 -5.73 0.56 2.78
C ASN A 49 -5.82 1.66 3.84
N ALA A 50 -6.82 2.54 3.74
CA ALA A 50 -7.04 3.60 4.71
C ALA A 50 -7.37 3.03 6.09
N THR A 51 -8.23 2.01 6.16
CA THR A 51 -8.54 1.28 7.40
C THR A 51 -7.29 0.64 7.98
N LEU A 52 -6.50 -0.07 7.18
CA LEU A 52 -5.27 -0.69 7.66
C LEU A 52 -4.28 0.36 8.19
N ALA A 53 -4.07 1.44 7.45
CA ALA A 53 -3.19 2.54 7.87
C ALA A 53 -3.67 3.24 9.15
N PHE A 54 -4.98 3.30 9.38
CA PHE A 54 -5.54 3.79 10.64
C PHE A 54 -5.26 2.82 11.78
N LEU A 55 -5.50 1.52 11.58
CA LEU A 55 -5.24 0.49 12.58
C LEU A 55 -3.75 0.44 12.97
N THR A 56 -2.83 0.65 12.03
CA THR A 56 -1.40 0.69 12.36
C THR A 56 -0.99 1.90 13.20
N ARG A 57 -1.75 3.01 13.17
CA ARG A 57 -1.53 4.12 14.12
C ARG A 57 -2.02 3.79 15.52
N LEU A 58 -3.00 2.90 15.65
CA LEU A 58 -3.53 2.46 16.95
C LEU A 58 -2.74 1.29 17.54
N ALA A 59 -2.11 0.47 16.70
CA ALA A 59 -1.32 -0.67 17.14
C ALA A 59 -0.02 -0.22 17.83
N PRO A 60 0.33 -0.77 19.01
CA PRO A 60 1.64 -0.56 19.61
C PRO A 60 2.74 -0.99 18.65
N ARG A 61 3.84 -0.22 18.57
CA ARG A 61 4.95 -0.48 17.64
C ARG A 61 5.49 -1.91 17.71
N ILE A 62 5.47 -2.53 18.89
CA ILE A 62 5.93 -3.91 19.10
C ILE A 62 5.08 -4.94 18.34
N VAL A 63 3.76 -4.70 18.24
CA VAL A 63 2.82 -5.58 17.53
C VAL A 63 3.08 -5.48 16.04
N SER A 64 3.16 -4.25 15.51
CA SER A 64 3.47 -4.00 14.11
C SER A 64 4.82 -4.61 13.71
N ARG A 65 5.84 -4.47 14.57
CA ARG A 65 7.17 -5.06 14.34
C ARG A 65 7.14 -6.58 14.32
N ARG A 66 6.44 -7.22 15.26
CA ARG A 66 6.31 -8.69 15.31
C ARG A 66 5.58 -9.23 14.08
N ALA A 67 4.50 -8.56 13.67
CA ALA A 67 3.76 -8.94 12.45
C ALA A 67 4.65 -8.84 11.20
N ALA A 68 5.41 -7.75 11.04
CA ALA A 68 6.34 -7.59 9.92
C ALA A 68 7.44 -8.67 9.93
N ALA A 69 8.03 -8.96 11.09
CA ALA A 69 9.05 -9.99 11.24
C ALA A 69 8.52 -11.40 10.89
N ALA A 70 7.27 -11.72 11.28
CA ALA A 70 6.65 -12.99 10.92
C ALA A 70 6.44 -13.13 9.40
N ILE A 71 5.99 -12.06 8.73
CA ILE A 71 5.81 -12.06 7.26
C ILE A 71 7.15 -12.22 6.54
N GLN A 72 8.20 -11.56 7.00
CA GLN A 72 9.54 -11.64 6.39
C GLN A 72 10.17 -13.02 6.58
N ARG A 73 10.09 -13.61 7.78
CA ARG A 73 10.63 -14.95 8.06
C ARG A 73 9.93 -16.06 7.27
N LYS A 74 8.67 -15.87 6.88
CA LYS A 74 7.94 -16.85 6.06
C LYS A 74 8.35 -16.79 4.57
N ARG A 75 9.05 -15.73 4.15
CA ARG A 75 9.45 -15.46 2.77
C ARG A 75 10.92 -15.76 2.46
N GLY A 76 11.76 -15.94 3.49
CA GLY A 76 13.14 -16.42 3.36
C GLY A 76 13.21 -17.90 3.68
#